data_AF-A0A3C1YGL9-F1
#
_entry.id   AF-A0A3C1YGL9-F1
#
_cell.length_a   1.000
_cell.length_b   1.000
_cell.length_c   1.000
_cell.angle_alpha   90.00
_cell.angle_beta   90.00
_cell.angle_gamma   90.00
#
_symmetry.space_group_name_H-M   'P 1'
#
loop_
_entity.id
_entity.type
_entity.pdbx_description
1 polymer ?
#
loop_
_entity_poly.entity_id
_entity_poly.type
_entity_poly.pdbx_seq_one_letter_code
_entity_poly.pdbx_strand_id
1 'polypeptide(L)'
;MVRQRRTAFMSFCRAGGELSLTAKTEEEFRRLLLEAVSRHNVLPLTSFCNLNCLFCSHRRVSPELHLHTFTPLAEAQLLELIPFLDVTEKIVIGESATRFCEGEPFTHPSILTLLFSLRARFPRTPMQITTNGTMLNQKTVKALQKLAGETPRGESLLELVISLNCSDAAARREILGDREPQRVIEAL
;
A
#
# COMPACT_ATOMS: atom_id res chain seq x y z
N MET A 1 -12.09 -40.88 -6.42
CA MET A 1 -10.61 -40.79 -6.47
C MET A 1 -10.23 -39.39 -6.97
N VAL A 2 -10.21 -38.39 -6.09
CA VAL A 2 -9.79 -37.02 -6.43
C VAL A 2 -8.97 -36.49 -5.24
N ARG A 3 -7.72 -36.94 -5.16
CA ARG A 3 -6.66 -36.34 -4.35
C ARG A 3 -5.69 -35.65 -5.31
N GLN A 4 -5.07 -34.57 -4.84
CA GLN A 4 -3.98 -33.80 -5.48
C GLN A 4 -4.42 -32.66 -6.42
N ARG A 5 -4.81 -31.50 -5.87
CA ARG A 5 -4.46 -30.14 -6.40
C ARG A 5 -4.56 -29.04 -5.34
N ARG A 6 -4.31 -29.34 -4.05
CA ARG A 6 -4.51 -28.37 -2.95
C ARG A 6 -3.25 -27.72 -2.38
N THR A 7 -2.07 -27.97 -2.94
CA THR A 7 -0.80 -27.59 -2.28
C THR A 7 0.04 -26.54 -3.01
N ALA A 8 -0.30 -26.11 -4.23
CA ALA A 8 0.58 -25.21 -4.99
C ALA A 8 0.29 -23.70 -4.81
N PHE A 9 -0.94 -23.31 -4.47
CA PHE A 9 -1.32 -21.87 -4.46
C PHE A 9 -0.98 -21.14 -3.15
N MET A 10 -0.83 -21.87 -2.04
CA MET A 10 -0.54 -21.27 -0.73
C MET A 10 0.94 -20.90 -0.50
N SER A 11 1.85 -21.30 -1.39
CA SER A 11 3.29 -21.07 -1.19
C SER A 11 3.78 -19.73 -1.77
N PHE A 12 2.99 -19.05 -2.61
CA PHE A 12 3.47 -17.86 -3.32
C PHE A 12 3.45 -16.58 -2.46
N CYS A 13 2.56 -16.50 -1.47
CA CYS A 13 2.50 -15.33 -0.58
C CYS A 13 3.56 -15.35 0.55
N ARG A 14 4.30 -16.46 0.75
CA ARG A 14 5.28 -16.61 1.85
C ARG A 14 6.73 -16.68 1.41
N ALA A 15 7.00 -16.97 0.15
CA ALA A 15 8.34 -16.88 -0.41
C ALA A 15 8.37 -15.62 -1.26
N GLY A 16 9.30 -14.69 -1.00
CA GLY A 16 9.63 -13.60 -1.92
C GLY A 16 10.24 -14.16 -3.22
N GLY A 17 9.47 -14.97 -3.94
CA GLY A 17 9.84 -15.48 -5.23
C GLY A 17 9.81 -14.32 -6.21
N GLU A 18 10.97 -13.98 -6.75
CA GLU A 18 11.08 -13.18 -7.96
C GLU A 18 10.18 -13.83 -9.01
N LEU A 19 9.05 -13.20 -9.30
CA LEU A 19 8.28 -13.49 -10.50
C LEU A 19 9.21 -13.16 -11.67
N SER A 20 9.79 -14.19 -12.30
CA SER A 20 10.37 -14.07 -13.63
C SER A 20 9.22 -13.70 -14.58
N LEU A 21 9.05 -12.40 -14.80
CA LEU A 21 8.03 -11.87 -15.69
C LEU A 21 8.47 -12.13 -17.14
N THR A 22 7.59 -12.74 -17.93
CA THR A 22 7.71 -12.74 -19.39
C THR A 22 7.56 -11.31 -19.93
N ALA A 23 8.11 -11.02 -21.12
CA ALA A 23 7.99 -9.68 -21.74
C ALA A 23 6.52 -9.19 -21.86
N LYS A 24 5.58 -10.10 -22.16
CA LYS A 24 4.14 -9.79 -22.23
C LYS A 24 3.53 -9.42 -20.88
N THR A 25 4.00 -10.04 -19.80
CA THR A 25 3.56 -9.72 -18.43
C THR A 25 4.20 -8.45 -17.88
N GLU A 26 5.38 -8.08 -18.36
CA GLU A 26 6.05 -6.83 -17.98
C GLU A 26 5.38 -5.60 -18.60
N GLU A 27 5.03 -5.68 -19.89
CA GLU A 27 4.27 -4.61 -20.57
C GLU A 27 2.90 -4.39 -19.93
N GLU A 28 2.17 -5.48 -19.63
CA GLU A 28 0.90 -5.40 -18.92
C GLU A 28 1.07 -4.79 -17.53
N PHE A 29 2.08 -5.21 -16.77
CA PHE A 29 2.37 -4.66 -15.45
C PHE A 29 2.63 -3.15 -15.51
N ARG A 30 3.49 -2.71 -16.44
CA ARG A 30 3.78 -1.28 -16.66
C ARG A 30 2.52 -0.49 -17.05
N ARG A 31 1.67 -1.06 -17.91
CA ARG A 31 0.39 -0.46 -18.29
C ARG A 31 -0.51 -0.26 -17.08
N LEU A 32 -0.61 -1.25 -16.20
CA LEU A 32 -1.42 -1.17 -14.98
C LEU A 32 -0.87 -0.14 -13.98
N LEU A 33 0.45 -0.03 -13.84
CA LEU A 33 1.07 1.01 -13.03
C LEU A 33 0.72 2.41 -13.56
N LEU A 34 0.83 2.62 -14.88
CA LEU A 34 0.46 3.87 -15.51
C LEU A 34 -1.03 4.18 -15.38
N GLU A 35 -1.89 3.17 -15.49
CA GLU A 35 -3.33 3.31 -15.30
C GLU A 35 -3.66 3.78 -13.87
N ALA A 36 -3.03 3.17 -12.86
CA ALA A 36 -3.21 3.56 -11.46
C ALA A 36 -2.87 5.05 -11.22
N VAL A 37 -1.72 5.52 -11.71
CA VAL A 37 -1.31 6.92 -11.50
C VAL A 37 -2.10 7.90 -12.36
N SER A 38 -2.32 7.60 -13.64
CA SER A 38 -2.91 8.58 -14.57
C SER A 38 -4.43 8.65 -14.52
N ARG A 39 -5.12 7.58 -14.12
CA ARG A 39 -6.59 7.53 -14.08
C ARG A 39 -7.17 7.62 -12.68
N HIS A 40 -6.43 7.17 -11.67
CA HIS A 40 -6.93 7.08 -10.30
C HIS A 40 -6.13 7.94 -9.32
N ASN A 41 -5.04 8.56 -9.77
CA ASN A 41 -4.10 9.30 -8.93
C ASN A 41 -3.60 8.49 -7.72
N VAL A 42 -3.58 7.16 -7.87
CA VAL A 42 -3.06 6.21 -6.88
C VAL A 42 -1.63 5.90 -7.27
N LEU A 43 -0.70 6.02 -6.33
CA LEU A 43 0.70 5.62 -6.52
C LEU A 43 0.94 4.24 -5.89
N PRO A 44 1.01 3.15 -6.69
CA PRO A 44 1.25 1.82 -6.16
C PRO A 44 2.67 1.72 -5.61
N LEU A 45 2.84 1.14 -4.42
CA LEU A 45 4.16 1.04 -3.79
C LEU A 45 4.64 -0.39 -3.63
N THR A 46 3.79 -1.26 -3.09
CA THR A 46 4.15 -2.64 -2.78
C THR A 46 2.89 -3.47 -2.59
N SER A 47 2.96 -4.78 -2.86
CA SER A 47 1.95 -5.73 -2.38
C SER A 47 2.27 -6.33 -1.01
N PHE A 48 3.42 -6.02 -0.41
CA PHE A 48 3.81 -6.59 0.87
C PHE A 48 3.01 -5.94 2.02
N CYS A 49 2.50 -6.76 2.92
CA CYS A 49 1.80 -6.32 4.12
C CYS A 49 2.28 -7.14 5.32
N ASN A 50 2.42 -6.48 6.47
CA ASN A 50 2.86 -7.12 7.71
C ASN A 50 1.71 -7.78 8.49
N LEU A 51 0.47 -7.63 8.02
CA LEU A 51 -0.73 -8.31 8.53
C LEU A 51 -1.19 -9.42 7.58
N ASN A 52 -2.12 -10.26 8.04
CA ASN A 52 -2.67 -11.40 7.29
C ASN A 52 -4.19 -11.50 7.47
N CYS A 53 -4.88 -10.40 7.21
CA CYS A 53 -6.30 -10.24 7.53
C CYS A 53 -7.19 -11.28 6.82
N LEU A 54 -8.12 -11.89 7.56
CA LEU A 54 -8.99 -12.95 7.03
C LEU A 54 -9.90 -12.48 5.89
N PHE A 55 -10.23 -11.19 5.84
CA PHE A 55 -11.14 -10.56 4.88
C PHE A 55 -10.41 -9.80 3.76
N CYS A 56 -9.09 -9.66 3.81
CA CYS A 56 -8.34 -8.86 2.86
C CYS A 56 -8.12 -9.62 1.54
N SER A 57 -8.04 -8.87 0.44
CA SER A 57 -7.74 -9.39 -0.89
C SER A 57 -6.45 -10.21 -0.91
N HIS A 58 -5.42 -9.86 -0.13
CA HIS A 58 -4.19 -10.67 0.01
C HIS A 58 -4.43 -12.13 0.34
N ARG A 59 -5.51 -12.43 1.06
CA ARG A 59 -5.85 -13.80 1.49
C ARG A 59 -7.02 -14.39 0.73
N ARG A 60 -7.89 -13.56 0.17
CA ARG A 60 -9.12 -13.97 -0.51
C ARG A 60 -9.33 -13.15 -1.78
N VAL A 61 -8.58 -13.48 -2.83
CA VAL A 61 -8.89 -13.04 -4.19
C VAL A 61 -9.83 -14.06 -4.82
N SER A 62 -10.98 -13.62 -5.35
CA SER A 62 -11.75 -14.48 -6.26
C SER A 62 -10.89 -14.76 -7.49
N PRO A 63 -10.79 -16.01 -7.99
CA PRO A 63 -10.04 -16.31 -9.22
C PRO A 63 -10.41 -15.41 -10.42
N GLU A 64 -11.63 -14.89 -10.42
CA GLU A 64 -12.20 -14.02 -11.46
C GLU A 64 -11.67 -12.58 -11.41
N LEU A 65 -11.13 -12.13 -10.27
CA LEU A 65 -10.73 -10.74 -10.03
C LEU A 65 -9.33 -10.38 -10.57
N HIS A 66 -8.57 -11.37 -11.08
CA HIS A 66 -7.24 -11.19 -11.73
C HIS A 66 -6.40 -10.03 -11.15
N LEU A 67 -6.14 -10.08 -9.83
CA LEU A 67 -5.30 -9.11 -9.15
C LEU A 67 -3.82 -9.44 -9.30
N HIS A 68 -3.00 -8.41 -9.41
CA HIS A 68 -1.55 -8.52 -9.55
C HIS A 68 -0.84 -8.22 -8.23
N THR A 69 0.12 -9.07 -7.85
CA THR A 69 1.02 -8.85 -6.73
C THR A 69 2.42 -8.50 -7.22
N PHE A 70 3.12 -7.63 -6.51
CA PHE A 70 4.45 -7.17 -6.90
C PHE A 70 5.33 -6.89 -5.67
N THR A 71 6.65 -6.99 -5.86
CA THR A 71 7.63 -6.56 -4.87
C THR A 71 7.59 -5.03 -4.71
N PRO A 72 8.12 -4.46 -3.60
CA PRO A 72 8.29 -3.02 -3.50
C PRO A 72 8.91 -2.43 -4.78
N LEU A 73 8.30 -1.39 -5.34
CA LEU A 73 8.82 -0.74 -6.55
C LEU A 73 10.17 -0.07 -6.24
N ALA A 74 11.12 -0.22 -7.16
CA ALA A 74 12.37 0.49 -7.03
C ALA A 74 12.16 2.01 -7.18
N GLU A 75 13.06 2.81 -6.59
CA GLU A 75 13.01 4.26 -6.68
C GLU A 75 12.96 4.76 -8.13
N ALA A 76 13.73 4.15 -9.04
CA ALA A 76 13.71 4.48 -10.46
C ALA A 76 12.32 4.31 -11.09
N GLN A 77 11.61 3.22 -10.76
CA GLN A 77 10.25 2.98 -11.26
C GLN A 77 9.26 4.01 -10.71
N LEU A 78 9.38 4.36 -9.43
CA LEU A 78 8.54 5.40 -8.82
C LEU A 78 8.78 6.77 -9.49
N LEU A 79 10.04 7.12 -9.77
CA LEU A 79 10.40 8.37 -10.46
C LEU A 79 9.86 8.44 -11.89
N GLU A 80 9.71 7.30 -12.57
CA GLU A 80 9.07 7.23 -13.89
C GLU A 80 7.55 7.44 -13.81
N LEU A 81 6.90 7.02 -12.73
CA LEU A 81 5.45 7.09 -12.55
C LEU A 81 4.98 8.47 -12.04
N ILE A 82 5.76 9.09 -11.13
CA ILE A 82 5.44 10.36 -10.49
C ILE A 82 5.01 11.49 -11.46
N PRO A 83 5.63 11.67 -12.64
CA PRO A 83 5.22 12.70 -13.60
C PRO A 83 3.79 12.55 -14.14
N PHE A 84 3.17 11.39 -14.00
CA PHE A 84 1.81 11.10 -14.48
C PHE A 84 0.73 11.34 -13.42
N LEU A 85 1.10 11.74 -12.21
CA LEU A 85 0.15 12.14 -11.18
C LEU A 85 -0.51 13.47 -11.53
N ASP A 86 -1.81 13.57 -11.27
CA ASP A 86 -2.57 14.80 -11.40
C ASP A 86 -2.40 15.64 -10.14
N VAL A 87 -1.79 16.82 -10.30
CA VAL A 87 -1.51 17.76 -9.20
C VAL A 87 -2.74 18.46 -8.65
N THR A 88 -3.85 18.42 -9.40
CA THR A 88 -5.14 19.02 -9.01
C THR A 88 -5.98 18.07 -8.17
N GLU A 89 -5.66 16.79 -8.19
CA GLU A 89 -6.32 15.73 -7.44
C GLU A 89 -5.47 15.29 -6.23
N LYS A 90 -6.11 14.66 -5.26
CA LYS A 90 -5.39 14.08 -4.11
C LYS A 90 -4.55 12.89 -4.56
N ILE A 91 -3.27 12.85 -4.20
CA ILE A 91 -2.40 11.69 -4.44
C ILE A 91 -2.72 10.64 -3.37
N VAL A 92 -3.08 9.43 -3.79
CA VAL A 92 -3.50 8.36 -2.89
C VAL A 92 -2.45 7.25 -2.82
N ILE A 93 -2.13 6.77 -1.62
CA ILE A 93 -1.16 5.71 -1.37
C ILE A 93 -1.78 4.65 -0.45
N GLY A 94 -1.61 3.36 -0.78
CA GLY A 94 -2.09 2.24 0.05
C GLY A 94 -3.57 1.90 -0.17
N GLU A 95 -4.10 2.20 -1.35
CA GLU A 95 -5.52 2.02 -1.69
C GLU A 95 -5.73 0.78 -2.59
N SER A 96 -6.90 0.16 -2.51
CA SER A 96 -7.28 -1.04 -3.29
C SER A 96 -8.14 -0.72 -4.52
N ALA A 97 -8.16 0.53 -4.99
CA ALA A 97 -8.96 0.98 -6.13
C ALA A 97 -8.38 0.54 -7.50
N THR A 98 -7.24 -0.14 -7.51
CA THR A 98 -6.52 -0.56 -8.72
C THR A 98 -6.61 -2.08 -8.91
N ARG A 99 -6.09 -2.59 -10.03
CA ARG A 99 -5.95 -4.05 -10.26
C ARG A 99 -4.79 -4.67 -9.47
N PHE A 100 -4.16 -3.91 -8.58
CA PHE A 100 -3.10 -4.41 -7.72
C PHE A 100 -3.64 -4.83 -6.35
N CYS A 101 -3.02 -5.88 -5.82
CA CYS A 101 -3.20 -6.25 -4.42
C CYS A 101 -2.25 -5.39 -3.57
N GLU A 102 -2.67 -4.16 -3.23
CA GLU A 102 -1.83 -3.18 -2.53
C GLU A 102 -1.64 -3.49 -1.03
N GLY A 103 -0.39 -3.53 -0.61
CA GLY A 103 0.02 -3.87 0.75
C GLY A 103 0.05 -2.68 1.72
N GLU A 104 0.84 -2.82 2.78
CA GLU A 104 1.03 -1.77 3.79
C GLU A 104 2.13 -0.78 3.36
N PRO A 105 1.81 0.50 3.10
CA PRO A 105 2.80 1.47 2.62
C PRO A 105 4.06 1.56 3.48
N PHE A 106 3.93 1.49 4.81
CA PHE A 106 5.07 1.63 5.72
C PHE A 106 6.04 0.44 5.73
N THR A 107 5.71 -0.65 5.03
CA THR A 107 6.65 -1.75 4.80
C THR A 107 7.62 -1.47 3.65
N HIS A 108 7.33 -0.48 2.79
CA HIS A 108 8.22 -0.11 1.70
C HIS A 108 9.49 0.56 2.27
N PRO A 109 10.70 0.08 1.90
CA PRO A 109 11.95 0.50 2.55
C PRO A 109 12.24 2.01 2.41
N SER A 110 11.80 2.60 1.29
CA SER A 110 12.01 4.02 0.98
C SER A 110 10.77 4.90 1.19
N ILE A 111 9.74 4.44 1.92
CA ILE A 111 8.45 5.15 2.05
C ILE A 111 8.62 6.62 2.49
N LEU A 112 9.38 6.89 3.56
CA LEU A 112 9.54 8.25 4.05
C LEU A 112 10.27 9.14 3.05
N THR A 113 11.34 8.63 2.44
CA THR A 113 12.09 9.34 1.40
C THR A 113 11.19 9.72 0.24
N LEU A 114 10.37 8.76 -0.23
CA LEU A 114 9.39 8.99 -1.29
C LEU A 114 8.38 10.08 -0.92
N LEU A 115 7.80 10.03 0.28
CA LEU A 115 6.83 11.03 0.72
C LEU A 115 7.43 12.44 0.78
N PHE A 116 8.68 12.58 1.24
CA PHE A 116 9.39 13.86 1.20
C PHE A 116 9.63 14.34 -0.23
N SER A 117 10.03 13.45 -1.15
CA SER A 117 10.21 13.78 -2.56
C SER A 117 8.89 14.21 -3.23
N LEU A 118 7.79 13.51 -2.93
CA LEU A 118 6.45 13.88 -3.39
C LEU A 118 6.03 15.25 -2.87
N ARG A 119 6.20 15.53 -1.57
CA ARG A 119 5.88 16.85 -1.01
C ARG A 119 6.76 17.96 -1.59
N ALA A 120 8.05 17.71 -1.81
CA ALA A 120 8.94 18.69 -2.42
C ALA A 120 8.53 19.02 -3.87
N ARG A 121 8.11 18.01 -4.64
CA ARG A 121 7.65 18.18 -6.02
C ARG A 121 6.24 18.78 -6.11
N PHE A 122 5.36 18.40 -5.19
CA PHE A 122 3.96 18.78 -5.15
C PHE A 122 3.62 19.45 -3.80
N PRO A 123 4.14 20.67 -3.56
CA PRO A 123 4.08 21.31 -2.25
C PRO A 123 2.66 21.62 -1.76
N ARG A 124 1.69 21.72 -2.69
CA ARG A 124 0.30 22.07 -2.39
C ARG A 124 -0.71 20.98 -2.72
N THR A 125 -0.27 19.86 -3.28
CA THR A 125 -1.18 18.78 -3.64
C THR A 125 -1.51 17.97 -2.38
N PRO A 126 -2.79 17.74 -2.06
CA PRO A 126 -3.18 16.88 -0.95
C PRO A 126 -2.68 15.45 -1.16
N MET A 127 -2.28 14.79 -0.09
CA MET A 127 -1.91 13.37 -0.10
C MET A 127 -2.76 12.59 0.90
N GLN A 128 -3.17 11.39 0.54
CA GLN A 128 -3.78 10.42 1.46
C GLN A 128 -2.91 9.19 1.57
N ILE A 129 -2.69 8.74 2.80
CA ILE A 129 -2.02 7.48 3.08
C ILE A 129 -2.99 6.59 3.84
N THR A 130 -3.35 5.46 3.27
CA THR A 130 -4.11 4.42 3.95
C THR A 130 -3.14 3.41 4.56
N THR A 131 -3.24 3.17 5.86
CA THR A 131 -2.34 2.28 6.61
C THR A 131 -3.10 1.45 7.64
N ASN A 132 -2.59 0.28 7.98
CA ASN A 132 -3.07 -0.52 9.10
C ASN A 132 -2.62 0.01 10.47
N GLY A 133 -1.75 1.03 10.49
CA GLY A 133 -1.32 1.74 11.69
C GLY A 133 -0.23 1.05 12.52
N THR A 134 0.04 -0.24 12.32
CA THR A 134 0.94 -1.02 13.19
C THR A 134 2.41 -0.59 13.13
N MET A 135 2.77 0.15 12.07
CA MET A 135 4.12 0.68 11.86
C MET A 135 4.25 2.18 12.21
N LEU A 136 3.16 2.80 12.70
CA LEU A 136 3.19 4.18 13.17
C LEU A 136 3.84 4.26 14.56
N ASN A 137 5.14 4.54 14.56
CA ASN A 137 5.90 4.87 15.75
C ASN A 137 6.22 6.39 15.81
N GLN A 138 6.85 6.83 16.90
CA GLN A 138 7.20 8.25 17.08
C GLN A 138 8.03 8.83 15.93
N LYS A 139 8.96 8.05 15.34
CA LYS A 139 9.81 8.51 14.23
C LYS A 139 8.96 8.74 12.98
N THR A 140 8.10 7.79 12.62
CA THR A 140 7.21 7.91 11.46
C THR A 140 6.19 9.03 11.66
N VAL A 141 5.59 9.16 12.84
CA VAL A 141 4.62 10.23 13.13
C VAL A 141 5.29 11.61 13.02
N LYS A 142 6.49 11.79 13.58
CA LYS A 142 7.25 13.04 13.44
C LYS A 142 7.60 13.35 11.99
N ALA A 143 7.84 12.34 11.16
CA ALA A 143 8.07 12.54 9.72
C ALA A 143 6.78 12.99 9.01
N LEU A 144 5.64 12.34 9.29
CA LEU A 144 4.34 12.70 8.73
C LEU A 144 3.91 14.12 9.14
N GLN A 145 4.16 14.53 10.39
CA GLN A 145 3.90 15.91 10.84
C GLN A 145 4.66 16.94 10.01
N LYS A 146 5.91 16.66 9.62
CA LYS A 146 6.69 17.55 8.74
C LYS A 146 6.14 17.63 7.31
N LEU A 147 5.44 16.58 6.87
CA LEU A 147 4.85 16.48 5.55
C LEU A 147 3.44 17.09 5.47
N ALA A 148 2.79 17.25 6.63
CA ALA A 148 1.39 17.57 6.74
C ALA A 148 1.03 18.82 5.94
N GLY A 149 1.78 19.92 6.11
CA GLY A 149 1.51 21.19 5.43
C GLY A 149 0.07 21.67 5.63
N GLU A 150 -0.26 22.86 5.12
CA GLU A 150 -1.60 23.42 5.27
C GLU A 150 -2.02 24.17 4.01
N THR A 151 -3.32 24.11 3.68
CA THR A 151 -3.94 24.99 2.68
C THR A 151 -4.10 26.41 3.25
N PRO A 152 -4.38 27.43 2.41
CA PRO A 152 -4.74 28.77 2.92
C PRO A 152 -5.96 28.81 3.85
N ARG A 153 -6.77 27.74 3.87
CA ARG A 153 -7.94 27.58 4.74
C ARG A 153 -7.63 26.83 6.04
N GLY A 154 -6.37 26.44 6.28
CA GLY A 154 -5.94 25.70 7.46
C GLY A 154 -6.24 24.19 7.40
N GLU A 155 -6.55 23.65 6.23
CA GLU A 155 -6.77 22.21 6.05
C GLU A 155 -5.42 21.51 5.85
N SER A 156 -5.21 20.36 6.50
CA SER A 156 -3.96 19.61 6.31
C SER A 156 -3.84 19.09 4.88
N LEU A 157 -2.66 19.20 4.28
CA LEU A 157 -2.35 18.61 2.98
C LEU A 157 -1.97 17.12 3.07
N LEU A 158 -2.04 16.52 4.25
CA LEU A 158 -1.84 15.10 4.48
C LEU A 158 -3.01 14.51 5.27
N GLU A 159 -3.68 13.56 4.67
CA GLU A 159 -4.70 12.73 5.30
C GLU A 159 -4.12 11.35 5.61
N LEU A 160 -4.35 10.88 6.83
CA LEU A 160 -3.98 9.54 7.24
C LEU A 160 -5.25 8.74 7.52
N VAL A 161 -5.50 7.71 6.72
CA VAL A 161 -6.64 6.80 6.88
C VAL A 161 -6.14 5.55 7.59
N ILE A 162 -6.57 5.33 8.84
CA ILE A 162 -6.16 4.18 9.64
C ILE A 162 -7.21 3.08 9.55
N SER A 163 -6.86 1.99 8.88
CA SER A 163 -7.67 0.78 8.73
C SER A 163 -7.64 -0.07 10.02
N LEU A 164 -8.28 0.44 11.08
CA LEU A 164 -8.31 -0.22 12.38
C LEU A 164 -8.98 -1.61 12.28
N ASN A 165 -10.16 -1.70 11.67
CA ASN A 165 -10.98 -2.92 11.50
C ASN A 165 -11.44 -3.65 12.77
N CYS A 166 -10.69 -3.57 13.88
CA CYS A 166 -11.04 -4.08 15.19
C CYS A 166 -10.20 -3.38 16.27
N SER A 167 -10.84 -3.00 17.38
CA SER A 167 -10.21 -2.36 18.55
C SER A 167 -9.87 -3.33 19.68
N ASP A 168 -10.32 -4.59 19.62
CA ASP A 168 -9.98 -5.61 20.61
C ASP A 168 -8.67 -6.36 20.25
N ALA A 169 -7.76 -6.48 21.21
CA ALA A 169 -6.43 -7.05 20.96
C ALA A 169 -6.49 -8.55 20.61
N ALA A 170 -7.43 -9.32 21.18
CA ALA A 170 -7.55 -10.74 20.87
C ALA A 170 -8.14 -10.95 19.47
N ALA A 171 -9.19 -10.22 19.13
CA ALA A 171 -9.81 -10.24 17.82
C ALA A 171 -8.86 -9.72 16.72
N ARG A 172 -8.02 -8.70 16.99
CA ARG A 172 -6.97 -8.29 16.05
C ARG A 172 -5.96 -9.41 15.76
N ARG A 173 -5.52 -10.14 16.79
CA ARG A 173 -4.65 -11.31 16.63
C ARG A 173 -5.29 -12.38 15.74
N GLU A 174 -6.55 -12.68 15.98
CA GLU A 174 -7.28 -13.73 15.26
C GLU A 174 -7.65 -13.33 13.82
N ILE A 175 -8.23 -12.14 13.66
CA ILE A 175 -8.83 -11.68 12.40
C ILE A 175 -7.79 -11.02 11.50
N LEU A 176 -6.85 -10.26 12.06
CA LEU A 176 -5.85 -9.51 11.29
C LEU A 176 -4.50 -10.23 11.21
N GLY A 177 -4.28 -11.27 12.03
CA GLY A 177 -2.98 -11.89 12.19
C GLY A 177 -1.95 -10.95 12.82
N ASP A 178 -2.42 -9.91 13.53
CA ASP A 178 -1.59 -8.89 14.14
C ASP A 178 -0.82 -9.49 15.33
N ARG A 179 0.51 -9.47 15.27
CA ARG A 179 1.36 -10.06 16.33
C ARG A 179 1.53 -9.12 17.52
N GLU A 180 1.28 -7.82 17.34
CA GLU A 180 1.53 -6.78 18.34
C GLU A 180 0.38 -5.75 18.37
N PRO A 181 -0.88 -6.18 18.55
CA PRO A 181 -2.05 -5.32 18.36
C PRO A 181 -2.14 -4.13 19.32
N GLN A 182 -1.48 -4.21 20.47
CA GLN A 182 -1.41 -3.16 21.47
C GLN A 182 -0.83 -1.86 20.90
N ARG A 183 0.10 -1.94 19.94
CA ARG A 183 0.73 -0.75 19.33
C ARG A 183 -0.27 0.18 18.68
N VAL A 184 -1.28 -0.37 18.02
CA VAL A 184 -2.32 0.43 17.34
C VAL A 184 -3.40 0.85 18.31
N ILE A 185 -3.77 -0.02 19.25
CA ILE A 185 -4.83 0.27 20.23
C ILE A 185 -4.40 1.39 21.18
N GLU A 186 -3.15 1.41 21.65
CA GLU A 186 -2.63 2.44 22.55
C GLU A 186 -2.34 3.78 21.84
N ALA A 187 -2.25 3.76 20.50
CA ALA A 187 -1.94 4.95 19.70
C ALA A 187 -3.19 5.74 19.27
N LEU A 188 -4.39 5.23 19.56
CA LEU A 188 -5.69 5.84 19.26
C LEU A 188 -6.36 6.35 20.53
#